data_AF-R5BJY1-F1
#
_entry.id   AF-R5BJY1-F1
#
_cell.length_a   1.000
_cell.length_b   1.000
_cell.length_c   1.000
_cell.angle_alpha   90.00
_cell.angle_beta   90.00
_cell.angle_gamma   90.00
#
_symmetry.space_group_name_H-M   'P 1'
#
loop_
_entity.id
_entity.type
_entity.pdbx_description
1 polymer ?
#
loop_
_entity_poly.entity_id
_entity_poly.type
_entity_poly.pdbx_seq_one_letter_code
_entity_poly.pdbx_strand_id
1 'polypeptide(L)'
;MKNLTLRIILALVCLSFFSHRADAQFREEAFRQTYNNPGDTTSARDSVDKMWSFKEFFRGVSHKDTLRIGSMFAGSTVFIGAEQIYNRQYWKLPIIYGGLGATIGMGIHYNNRYKNSQKAYDTAFAADPNTTVTVDNNAKDMATYMFASAGLIYWATLMDGVVNYRRDVKNQPGKATIYSILLPGLGQAYNGEYWKIPIYWGMLAGSYHYYALNSKNYKRFKRIHNEATNPEGGYDGRIPAERALYFRNLYRRYRDYSVVALVGSYMLQIIDANVFAYMQDFEVGDDLTMKVTPTIISPNNEYLSPYNEYAVAPSGHSVPPRGGFGMGAFGDNAIGIKIGLRF
;
A
#
# COMPACT_ATOMS: atom_id res chain seq x y z
N MET A 1 35.43 -5.04 8.71
CA MET A 1 34.78 -6.28 9.21
C MET A 1 33.80 -6.02 10.35
N LYS A 2 34.16 -5.27 11.41
CA LYS A 2 33.29 -4.97 12.57
C LYS A 2 31.89 -4.38 12.22
N ASN A 3 31.81 -3.52 11.20
CA ASN A 3 30.53 -2.90 10.79
C ASN A 3 29.60 -3.85 10.02
N LEU A 4 30.14 -4.90 9.39
CA LEU A 4 29.35 -5.88 8.67
C LEU A 4 28.74 -6.89 9.66
N THR A 5 29.53 -7.35 10.63
CA THR A 5 29.05 -8.22 11.71
C THR A 5 28.00 -7.53 12.57
N LEU A 6 28.16 -6.25 12.91
CA LEU A 6 27.14 -5.49 13.64
C LEU A 6 25.81 -5.42 12.87
N ARG A 7 25.85 -5.19 11.55
CA ARG A 7 24.64 -5.12 10.70
C ARG A 7 23.96 -6.47 10.55
N ILE A 8 24.73 -7.56 10.46
CA ILE A 8 24.20 -8.93 10.40
C ILE A 8 23.56 -9.30 11.74
N ILE A 9 24.20 -8.96 12.86
CA ILE A 9 23.66 -9.20 14.21
C ILE A 9 22.37 -8.39 14.40
N LEU A 10 22.33 -7.12 13.99
CA LEU A 10 21.12 -6.30 14.09
C LEU A 10 19.98 -6.84 13.23
N ALA A 11 20.28 -7.35 12.02
CA ALA A 11 19.31 -8.01 11.17
C ALA A 11 18.80 -9.34 11.78
N LEU A 12 19.68 -10.14 12.39
CA LEU A 12 19.31 -11.38 13.08
C LEU A 12 18.51 -11.12 14.37
N VAL A 13 18.79 -10.03 15.09
CA VAL A 13 17.99 -9.58 16.24
C VAL A 13 16.60 -9.14 15.78
N CYS A 14 16.49 -8.36 14.70
CA CYS A 14 15.19 -7.99 14.12
C CYS A 14 14.39 -9.21 13.62
N LEU A 15 15.05 -10.24 13.08
CA LEU A 15 14.41 -11.48 12.64
C LEU A 15 13.95 -12.37 13.81
N SER A 16 14.72 -12.42 14.91
CA SER A 16 14.40 -13.24 16.08
C SER A 16 13.28 -12.65 16.94
N PHE A 17 13.08 -11.32 16.94
CA PHE A 17 11.87 -10.69 17.50
C PHE A 17 10.60 -11.01 16.69
N PHE A 18 10.73 -11.41 15.41
CA PHE A 18 9.61 -11.80 14.56
C PHE A 18 9.14 -13.24 14.79
N SER A 19 9.98 -14.09 15.39
CA SER A 19 9.75 -15.54 15.45
C SER A 19 8.96 -16.01 16.68
N HIS A 20 8.79 -15.17 17.72
CA HIS A 20 8.16 -15.61 18.98
C HIS A 20 6.62 -15.54 18.99
N ARG A 21 5.99 -15.12 17.87
CA ARG A 21 4.53 -15.15 17.65
C ARG A 21 4.16 -15.44 16.19
N ALA A 22 4.90 -16.33 15.54
CA ALA A 22 4.53 -16.85 14.22
C ALA A 22 3.55 -18.03 14.37
N ASP A 23 2.46 -17.84 15.10
CA ASP A 23 1.30 -18.70 14.94
C ASP A 23 0.70 -18.34 13.58
N ALA A 24 0.38 -19.34 12.75
CA ALA A 24 -0.33 -19.11 11.51
C ALA A 24 -1.69 -18.51 11.86
N GLN A 25 -1.78 -17.18 11.77
CA GLN A 25 -2.90 -16.41 12.28
C GLN A 25 -4.05 -16.41 11.27
N PHE A 26 -4.51 -17.60 10.90
CA PHE A 26 -5.83 -17.78 10.32
C PHE A 26 -6.81 -17.43 11.44
N ARG A 27 -7.61 -16.35 11.27
CA ARG A 27 -8.60 -15.95 12.29
C ARG A 27 -9.55 -17.13 12.55
N GLU A 28 -9.61 -17.58 13.81
CA GLU A 28 -10.51 -18.66 14.26
C GLU A 28 -11.95 -18.18 14.55
N GLU A 29 -12.17 -16.86 14.61
CA GLU A 29 -13.51 -16.30 14.79
C GLU A 29 -14.24 -16.22 13.45
N ALA A 30 -15.13 -17.18 13.21
CA ALA A 30 -16.10 -17.14 12.14
C ALA A 30 -16.88 -15.81 12.16
N PHE A 31 -16.82 -15.15 11.00
CA PHE A 31 -17.51 -13.94 10.58
C PHE A 31 -18.88 -13.76 11.27
N ARG A 32 -19.03 -12.67 12.03
CA ARG A 32 -20.34 -12.27 12.55
C ARG A 32 -21.10 -11.48 11.52
N GLN A 33 -22.23 -12.05 11.09
CA GLN A 33 -23.23 -11.40 10.26
C GLN A 33 -23.57 -10.00 10.76
N THR A 34 -23.29 -9.00 9.94
CA THR A 34 -23.97 -7.70 10.01
C THR A 34 -24.75 -7.58 8.73
N TYR A 35 -26.00 -8.06 8.74
CA TYR A 35 -26.91 -7.85 7.63
C TYR A 35 -27.02 -6.35 7.38
N ASN A 36 -26.69 -5.93 6.15
CA ASN A 36 -27.05 -4.61 5.65
C ASN A 36 -28.54 -4.41 5.86
N ASN A 37 -28.89 -3.40 6.64
CA ASN A 37 -30.27 -3.06 6.90
C ASN A 37 -30.90 -2.59 5.58
N PRO A 38 -32.05 -3.13 5.13
CA PRO A 38 -32.69 -2.69 3.87
C PRO A 38 -33.13 -1.21 3.87
N GLY A 39 -33.10 -0.54 5.03
CA GLY A 39 -33.28 0.90 5.19
C GLY A 39 -31.98 1.71 5.26
N ASP A 40 -30.83 1.07 5.06
CA ASP A 40 -29.53 1.72 5.13
C ASP A 40 -29.18 2.43 3.81
N THR A 41 -29.50 3.72 3.78
CA THR A 41 -29.10 4.63 2.70
C THR A 41 -27.59 4.92 2.68
N THR A 42 -26.80 4.34 3.60
CA THR A 42 -25.33 4.42 3.57
C THR A 42 -24.66 3.41 2.65
N SER A 43 -25.45 2.60 1.90
CA SER A 43 -25.01 2.05 0.62
C SER A 43 -24.79 3.21 -0.35
N ALA A 44 -23.66 3.90 -0.16
CA ALA A 44 -23.20 4.99 -0.97
C ALA A 44 -23.35 4.53 -2.42
N ARG A 45 -24.32 5.15 -3.12
CA ARG A 45 -24.33 5.21 -4.58
C ARG A 45 -22.98 5.79 -4.94
N ASP A 46 -22.01 4.91 -5.12
CA ASP A 46 -20.62 5.26 -5.32
C ASP A 46 -20.55 5.73 -6.75
N SER A 47 -20.94 6.99 -6.95
CA SER A 47 -20.86 7.66 -8.24
C SER A 47 -19.40 7.54 -8.68
N VAL A 48 -19.22 6.81 -9.77
CA VAL A 48 -17.96 6.54 -10.46
C VAL A 48 -17.36 7.84 -11.04
N ASP A 49 -18.06 8.97 -10.89
CA ASP A 49 -17.90 10.13 -11.77
C ASP A 49 -16.86 11.17 -11.34
N LYS A 50 -16.26 11.12 -10.15
CA LYS A 50 -15.15 12.04 -9.82
C LYS A 50 -14.06 11.37 -9.01
N MET A 51 -12.96 11.08 -9.71
CA MET A 51 -11.73 10.56 -9.10
C MET A 51 -11.08 11.59 -8.17
N TRP A 52 -11.27 12.89 -8.44
CA TRP A 52 -10.81 13.99 -7.57
C TRP A 52 -11.43 15.35 -7.95
N SER A 53 -11.86 16.15 -6.96
CA SER A 53 -12.33 17.52 -7.19
C SER A 53 -11.89 18.46 -6.07
N PHE A 54 -11.22 19.57 -6.43
CA PHE A 54 -10.85 20.63 -5.48
C PHE A 54 -12.07 21.17 -4.73
N LYS A 55 -13.21 21.32 -5.40
CA LYS A 55 -14.44 21.85 -4.79
C LYS A 55 -14.92 20.93 -3.68
N GLU A 56 -14.95 19.63 -3.92
CA GLU A 56 -15.34 18.62 -2.92
C GLU A 56 -14.34 18.61 -1.77
N PHE A 57 -13.04 18.60 -2.08
CA PHE A 57 -11.98 18.67 -1.07
C PHE A 57 -12.16 19.86 -0.11
N PHE A 58 -12.26 21.08 -0.63
CA PHE A 58 -12.41 22.27 0.22
C PHE A 58 -13.76 22.33 0.94
N ARG A 59 -14.85 21.84 0.33
CA ARG A 59 -16.14 21.71 1.03
C ARG A 59 -16.05 20.72 2.19
N GLY A 60 -15.34 19.62 1.99
CA GLY A 60 -15.07 18.61 3.00
C GLY A 60 -14.21 19.13 4.15
N VAL A 61 -13.08 19.75 3.84
CA VAL A 61 -12.20 20.42 4.83
C VAL A 61 -12.97 21.51 5.59
N SER A 62 -13.93 22.17 4.94
CA SER A 62 -14.84 23.14 5.56
C SER A 62 -16.00 22.49 6.36
N HIS A 63 -16.03 21.16 6.49
CA HIS A 63 -17.09 20.39 7.18
C HIS A 63 -18.50 20.54 6.57
N LYS A 64 -18.60 20.93 5.29
CA LYS A 64 -19.88 21.03 4.59
C LYS A 64 -20.34 19.67 4.07
N ASP A 65 -19.39 18.84 3.64
CA ASP A 65 -19.63 17.48 3.13
C ASP A 65 -18.63 16.50 3.78
N THR A 66 -18.86 15.19 3.65
CA THR A 66 -17.90 14.15 4.06
C THR A 66 -16.94 13.82 2.92
N LEU A 67 -15.65 13.65 3.22
CA LEU A 67 -14.64 13.27 2.22
C LEU A 67 -14.41 11.77 2.21
N ARG A 68 -14.18 11.22 1.02
CA ARG A 68 -13.50 9.92 0.90
C ARG A 68 -12.07 10.05 1.42
N ILE A 69 -11.59 9.02 2.12
CA ILE A 69 -10.22 9.00 2.68
C ILE A 69 -9.14 9.27 1.63
N GLY A 70 -9.31 8.74 0.41
CA GLY A 70 -8.38 8.99 -0.70
C GLY A 70 -8.33 10.45 -1.12
N SER A 71 -9.46 11.14 -1.21
CA SER A 71 -9.52 12.57 -1.56
C SER A 71 -8.97 13.45 -0.45
N MET A 72 -9.25 13.09 0.81
CA MET A 72 -8.68 13.76 1.98
C MET A 72 -7.15 13.63 1.99
N PHE A 73 -6.63 12.42 1.80
CA PHE A 73 -5.21 12.14 1.73
C PHE A 73 -4.53 12.86 0.56
N ALA A 74 -5.05 12.68 -0.65
CA ALA A 74 -4.50 13.31 -1.85
C ALA A 74 -4.45 14.84 -1.72
N GLY A 75 -5.51 15.46 -1.21
CA GLY A 75 -5.50 16.91 -0.99
C GLY A 75 -4.50 17.34 0.10
N SER A 76 -4.32 16.54 1.14
CA SER A 76 -3.38 16.85 2.23
C SER A 76 -1.91 16.70 1.85
N THR A 77 -1.61 15.92 0.81
CA THR A 77 -0.24 15.89 0.25
C THR A 77 0.19 17.24 -0.36
N VAL A 78 -0.77 18.07 -0.76
CA VAL A 78 -0.52 19.42 -1.29
C VAL A 78 -0.76 20.46 -0.19
N PHE A 79 -1.89 20.34 0.52
CA PHE A 79 -2.29 21.25 1.58
C PHE A 79 -1.98 20.63 2.94
N ILE A 80 -0.74 20.81 3.37
CA ILE A 80 -0.26 20.37 4.69
C ILE A 80 -1.24 20.86 5.77
N GLY A 81 -1.71 19.96 6.63
CA GLY A 81 -2.65 20.30 7.71
C GLY A 81 -4.13 20.13 7.35
N ALA A 82 -4.49 19.89 6.07
CA ALA A 82 -5.90 19.77 5.67
C ALA A 82 -6.61 18.57 6.31
N GLU A 83 -5.91 17.46 6.49
CA GLU A 83 -6.36 16.30 7.26
C GLU A 83 -6.68 16.63 8.72
N GLN A 84 -5.83 17.40 9.38
CA GLN A 84 -6.07 17.84 10.76
C GLN A 84 -7.26 18.79 10.84
N ILE A 85 -7.43 19.65 9.83
CA ILE A 85 -8.63 20.50 9.72
C ILE A 85 -9.88 19.63 9.57
N TYR A 86 -9.89 18.69 8.62
CA TYR A 86 -11.01 17.78 8.39
C TYR A 86 -11.36 16.95 9.63
N ASN A 87 -10.34 16.49 10.36
CA ASN A 87 -10.50 15.73 11.60
C ASN A 87 -10.82 16.61 12.83
N ARG A 88 -11.03 17.93 12.67
CA ARG A 88 -11.27 18.91 13.75
C ARG A 88 -10.14 19.01 14.79
N GLN A 89 -8.91 18.69 14.41
CA GLN A 89 -7.72 18.71 15.25
C GLN A 89 -6.86 19.97 15.01
N TYR A 90 -7.51 21.13 15.01
CA TYR A 90 -6.87 22.43 14.72
C TYR A 90 -5.68 22.77 15.63
N TRP A 91 -5.71 22.28 16.88
CA TRP A 91 -4.65 22.50 17.85
C TRP A 91 -3.29 21.94 17.41
N LYS A 92 -3.27 20.97 16.49
CA LYS A 92 -2.04 20.42 15.91
C LYS A 92 -1.40 21.36 14.88
N LEU A 93 -2.17 22.26 14.26
CA LEU A 93 -1.68 23.11 13.17
C LEU A 93 -0.49 23.99 13.58
N PRO A 94 -0.50 24.71 14.72
CA PRO A 94 0.65 25.50 15.14
C PRO A 94 1.91 24.65 15.33
N ILE A 95 1.77 23.41 15.80
CA ILE A 95 2.90 22.49 16.00
C ILE A 95 3.45 22.04 14.64
N ILE A 96 2.56 21.71 13.70
CA ILE A 96 2.92 21.26 12.35
C ILE A 96 3.62 22.38 11.58
N TYR A 97 2.99 23.56 11.49
CA TYR A 97 3.55 24.70 10.76
C TYR A 97 4.79 25.27 11.46
N GLY A 98 4.79 25.31 12.80
CA GLY A 98 5.96 25.73 13.57
C GLY A 98 7.14 24.78 13.39
N GLY A 99 6.91 23.47 13.48
CA GLY A 99 7.93 22.43 13.27
C GLY A 99 8.48 22.43 11.85
N LEU A 100 7.62 22.46 10.83
CA LEU A 100 8.04 22.53 9.43
C LEU A 100 8.77 23.85 9.12
N GLY A 101 8.22 24.98 9.56
CA GLY A 101 8.83 26.30 9.37
C GLY A 101 10.22 26.38 10.00
N ALA A 102 10.37 25.90 11.24
CA ALA A 102 11.65 25.90 11.95
C ALA A 102 12.67 24.99 11.26
N THR A 103 12.29 23.75 10.92
CA THR A 103 13.21 22.78 10.30
C THR A 103 13.61 23.18 8.88
N ILE A 104 12.68 23.65 8.06
CA ILE A 104 12.99 24.18 6.72
C ILE A 104 13.85 25.44 6.83
N GLY A 105 13.47 26.39 7.70
CA GLY A 105 14.20 27.63 7.91
C GLY A 105 15.64 27.39 8.37
N MET A 106 15.84 26.52 9.36
CA MET A 106 17.17 26.10 9.81
C MET A 106 17.93 25.36 8.69
N GLY A 107 17.27 24.47 7.94
CA GLY A 107 17.87 23.78 6.81
C GLY A 107 18.42 24.73 5.76
N ILE A 108 17.64 25.77 5.40
CA ILE A 108 18.07 26.83 4.47
C ILE A 108 19.23 27.62 5.05
N HIS A 109 19.16 27.99 6.33
CA HIS A 109 20.23 28.74 7.01
C HIS A 109 21.57 27.99 6.97
N TYR A 110 21.59 26.73 7.42
CA TYR A 110 22.79 25.90 7.42
C TYR A 110 23.29 25.57 6.00
N ASN A 111 22.38 25.38 5.04
CA ASN A 111 22.74 25.16 3.64
C ASN A 111 23.41 26.39 3.02
N ASN A 112 22.90 27.59 3.32
CA ASN A 112 23.51 28.84 2.85
C ASN A 112 24.90 29.04 3.47
N ARG A 113 25.08 28.73 4.76
CA ARG A 113 26.39 28.74 5.43
C ARG A 113 27.38 27.78 4.75
N TYR A 114 26.95 26.54 4.48
CA TYR A 114 27.78 25.57 3.76
C TYR A 114 28.18 26.09 2.38
N LYS A 115 27.22 26.59 1.57
CA LYS A 115 27.50 27.15 0.24
C LYS A 115 28.49 28.31 0.28
N ASN A 116 28.40 29.18 1.29
CA ASN A 116 29.34 30.28 1.47
C ASN A 116 30.75 29.76 1.82
N SER A 117 30.85 28.76 2.70
CA SER A 117 32.14 28.12 3.02
C SER A 117 32.76 27.41 1.81
N GLN A 118 31.92 26.78 0.97
CA GLN A 118 32.37 26.11 -0.23
C GLN A 118 32.90 27.12 -1.26
N LYS A 119 32.20 28.25 -1.47
CA LYS A 119 32.70 29.33 -2.35
C LYS A 119 34.03 29.91 -1.86
N ALA A 120 34.18 30.09 -0.54
CA ALA A 120 35.43 30.57 0.06
C ALA A 120 36.58 29.57 -0.16
N TYR A 121 36.29 28.27 -0.02
CA TYR A 121 37.25 27.22 -0.33
C TYR A 121 37.63 27.21 -1.82
N ASP A 122 36.66 27.24 -2.72
CA ASP A 122 36.89 27.17 -4.17
C ASP A 122 37.73 28.35 -4.66
N THR A 123 37.46 29.55 -4.14
CA THR A 123 38.24 30.77 -4.46
C THR A 123 39.65 30.71 -3.87
N ALA A 124 39.83 30.18 -2.66
CA ALA A 124 41.15 30.02 -2.04
C ALA A 124 41.98 28.93 -2.73
N PHE A 125 41.35 27.81 -3.11
CA PHE A 125 41.99 26.71 -3.84
C PHE A 125 42.40 27.10 -5.26
N ALA A 126 41.60 27.97 -5.92
CA ALA A 126 41.96 28.53 -7.22
C ALA A 126 43.15 29.50 -7.16
N ALA A 127 43.34 30.19 -6.03
CA ALA A 127 44.45 31.12 -5.83
C ALA A 127 45.73 30.42 -5.35
N ASP A 128 45.61 29.46 -4.43
CA ASP A 128 46.71 28.64 -3.91
C ASP A 128 46.23 27.18 -3.74
N PRO A 129 46.82 26.22 -4.48
CA PRO A 129 46.54 24.80 -4.34
C PRO A 129 46.80 24.23 -2.94
N ASN A 130 47.63 24.89 -2.12
CA ASN A 130 47.97 24.48 -0.74
C ASN A 130 47.18 25.24 0.35
N THR A 131 46.00 25.76 0.02
CA THR A 131 45.17 26.53 0.95
C THR A 131 44.82 25.79 2.26
N THR A 132 44.82 26.52 3.37
CA THR A 132 44.40 26.01 4.70
C THR A 132 42.91 26.23 4.96
N VAL A 133 42.19 26.89 4.05
CA VAL A 133 40.74 27.09 4.16
C VAL A 133 40.05 25.73 4.03
N THR A 134 39.09 25.44 4.92
CA THR A 134 38.35 24.17 4.91
C THR A 134 36.85 24.41 4.74
N VAL A 135 36.18 23.51 4.04
CA VAL A 135 34.71 23.52 3.89
C VAL A 135 34.03 23.10 5.20
N ASP A 136 32.97 23.80 5.58
CA ASP A 136 32.17 23.50 6.79
C ASP A 136 31.22 22.30 6.53
N ASN A 137 31.75 21.08 6.63
CA ASN A 137 30.96 19.86 6.46
C ASN A 137 29.88 19.67 7.54
N ASN A 138 30.10 20.21 8.75
CA ASN A 138 29.11 20.11 9.84
C ASN A 138 27.83 20.88 9.48
N ALA A 139 27.96 22.05 8.84
CA ALA A 139 26.80 22.80 8.35
C ALA A 139 26.03 22.04 7.26
N LYS A 140 26.72 21.28 6.40
CA LYS A 140 26.07 20.43 5.39
C LYS A 140 25.27 19.30 6.02
N ASP A 141 25.85 18.62 7.00
CA ASP A 141 25.19 17.51 7.70
C ASP A 141 23.99 18.02 8.49
N MET A 142 24.15 19.16 9.18
CA MET A 142 23.06 19.82 9.87
C MET A 142 21.92 20.21 8.92
N ALA A 143 22.21 20.83 7.77
CA ALA A 143 21.19 21.13 6.77
C ALA A 143 20.46 19.87 6.30
N THR A 144 21.21 18.78 6.08
CA THR A 144 20.66 17.48 5.67
C THR A 144 19.69 16.93 6.72
N TYR A 145 20.07 16.96 8.00
CA TYR A 145 19.20 16.51 9.09
C TYR A 145 17.96 17.39 9.25
N MET A 146 18.10 18.70 9.08
CA MET A 146 16.97 19.62 9.16
C MET A 146 15.96 19.38 8.02
N PHE A 147 16.42 19.22 6.77
CA PHE A 147 15.51 18.86 5.67
C PHE A 147 14.90 17.46 5.83
N ALA A 148 15.67 16.48 6.31
CA ALA A 148 15.16 15.15 6.61
C ALA A 148 14.08 15.20 7.71
N SER A 149 14.29 16.01 8.75
CA SER A 149 13.32 16.21 9.83
C SER A 149 12.04 16.87 9.32
N ALA A 150 12.13 17.84 8.41
CA ALA A 150 10.97 18.43 7.75
C ALA A 150 10.17 17.38 6.96
N GLY A 151 10.87 16.53 6.20
CA GLY A 151 10.25 15.41 5.49
C GLY A 151 9.55 14.41 6.42
N LEU A 152 10.18 14.09 7.57
CA LEU A 152 9.60 13.21 8.58
C LEU A 152 8.38 13.83 9.27
N ILE A 153 8.42 15.12 9.58
CA ILE A 153 7.25 15.84 10.13
C ILE A 153 6.12 15.79 9.12
N TYR A 154 6.36 16.15 7.86
CA TYR A 154 5.36 16.07 6.80
C TYR A 154 4.75 14.66 6.68
N TRP A 155 5.58 13.62 6.61
CA TRP A 155 5.10 12.23 6.57
C TRP A 155 4.28 11.87 7.83
N ALA A 156 4.74 12.27 9.01
CA ALA A 156 4.03 12.02 10.27
C ALA A 156 2.67 12.72 10.32
N THR A 157 2.54 13.91 9.72
CA THR A 157 1.25 14.60 9.64
C THR A 157 0.26 13.87 8.75
N LEU A 158 0.71 13.31 7.62
CA LEU A 158 -0.13 12.49 6.75
C LEU A 158 -0.58 11.20 7.46
N MET A 159 0.36 10.54 8.14
CA MET A 159 0.06 9.35 8.93
C MET A 159 -0.96 9.64 10.04
N ASP A 160 -0.75 10.70 10.81
CA ASP A 160 -1.64 11.10 11.89
C ASP A 160 -3.05 11.44 11.38
N GLY A 161 -3.16 12.10 10.23
CA GLY A 161 -4.46 12.41 9.63
C GLY A 161 -5.23 11.17 9.19
N VAL A 162 -4.54 10.19 8.59
CA VAL A 162 -5.13 8.90 8.18
C VAL A 162 -5.56 8.07 9.41
N VAL A 163 -4.77 8.05 10.47
CA VAL A 163 -5.10 7.37 11.73
C VAL A 163 -6.36 7.96 12.36
N ASN A 164 -6.47 9.28 12.41
CA ASN A 164 -7.59 9.99 13.03
C ASN A 164 -8.84 10.08 12.14
N TYR A 165 -8.77 9.63 10.88
CA TYR A 165 -9.93 9.60 9.99
C TYR A 165 -11.01 8.68 10.55
N ARG A 166 -12.20 9.22 10.82
CA ARG A 166 -13.34 8.46 11.33
C ARG A 166 -14.35 8.19 10.21
N ARG A 167 -14.77 6.93 10.13
CA ARG A 167 -15.96 6.50 9.41
C ARG A 167 -16.68 5.49 10.28
N ASP A 168 -17.99 5.47 10.16
CA ASP A 168 -18.94 4.58 10.81
C ASP A 168 -18.84 3.11 10.37
N VAL A 169 -18.04 2.82 9.33
CA VAL A 169 -17.79 1.46 8.84
C VAL A 169 -16.57 0.84 9.52
N LYS A 170 -16.73 -0.40 10.00
CA LYS A 170 -15.70 -1.20 10.71
C LYS A 170 -14.47 -1.47 9.86
N ASN A 171 -14.66 -1.92 8.62
CA ASN A 171 -13.58 -2.20 7.68
C ASN A 171 -13.53 -1.12 6.59
N GLN A 172 -12.33 -0.62 6.33
CA GLN A 172 -12.12 0.48 5.39
C GLN A 172 -10.97 0.09 4.45
N PRO A 173 -11.27 -0.48 3.28
CA PRO A 173 -10.25 -0.84 2.29
C PRO A 173 -9.39 0.36 1.87
N GLY A 174 -10.01 1.55 1.84
CA GLY A 174 -9.30 2.81 1.63
C GLY A 174 -8.23 3.10 2.70
N LYS A 175 -8.45 2.77 3.98
CA LYS A 175 -7.43 2.92 5.02
C LYS A 175 -6.26 1.97 4.79
N ALA A 176 -6.52 0.69 4.52
CA ALA A 176 -5.48 -0.30 4.24
C ALA A 176 -4.62 0.14 3.04
N THR A 177 -5.26 0.67 2.00
CA THR A 177 -4.58 1.20 0.81
C THR A 177 -3.66 2.37 1.14
N ILE A 178 -4.17 3.40 1.83
CA ILE A 178 -3.38 4.59 2.18
C ILE A 178 -2.24 4.22 3.15
N TYR A 179 -2.48 3.32 4.10
CA TYR A 179 -1.42 2.82 4.97
C TYR A 179 -0.30 2.12 4.18
N SER A 180 -0.64 1.23 3.25
CA SER A 180 0.35 0.60 2.38
C SER A 180 1.09 1.58 1.47
N ILE A 181 0.46 2.71 1.08
CA ILE A 181 1.11 3.80 0.35
C ILE A 181 2.07 4.60 1.25
N LEU A 182 1.74 4.77 2.53
CA LEU A 182 2.58 5.55 3.44
C LEU A 182 3.82 4.78 3.89
N LEU A 183 3.68 3.47 4.12
CA LEU A 183 4.81 2.61 4.44
C LEU A 183 4.53 1.14 4.05
N PRO A 184 5.50 0.49 3.38
CA PRO A 184 5.46 -0.94 3.09
C PRO A 184 5.07 -1.85 4.27
N GLY A 185 3.95 -2.57 4.13
CA GLY A 185 3.48 -3.49 5.15
C GLY A 185 2.46 -2.91 6.15
N LEU A 186 2.19 -1.60 6.17
CA LEU A 186 1.22 -1.04 7.12
C LEU A 186 -0.23 -1.43 6.81
N GLY A 187 -0.61 -1.58 5.53
CA GLY A 187 -1.96 -2.08 5.21
C GLY A 187 -2.13 -3.53 5.64
N GLN A 188 -1.09 -4.36 5.50
CA GLN A 188 -1.07 -5.72 6.04
C GLN A 188 -1.17 -5.71 7.57
N ALA A 189 -0.43 -4.83 8.25
CA ALA A 189 -0.55 -4.67 9.71
C ALA A 189 -1.96 -4.23 10.13
N TYR A 190 -2.57 -3.29 9.40
CA TYR A 190 -3.96 -2.87 9.62
C TYR A 190 -4.95 -4.03 9.47
N ASN A 191 -4.72 -4.88 8.47
CA ASN A 191 -5.52 -6.08 8.23
C ASN A 191 -5.22 -7.24 9.20
N GLY A 192 -4.19 -7.13 10.04
CA GLY A 192 -3.73 -8.19 10.95
C GLY A 192 -2.85 -9.27 10.29
N GLU A 193 -2.41 -9.08 9.04
CA GLU A 193 -1.62 -10.06 8.27
C GLU A 193 -0.10 -9.84 8.40
N TYR A 194 0.40 -9.86 9.64
CA TYR A 194 1.80 -9.54 9.93
C TYR A 194 2.82 -10.47 9.25
N TRP A 195 2.44 -11.72 9.01
CA TRP A 195 3.31 -12.73 8.39
C TRP A 195 3.72 -12.39 6.95
N LYS A 196 2.93 -11.57 6.23
CA LYS A 196 3.24 -11.13 4.87
C LYS A 196 4.28 -10.01 4.84
N ILE A 197 4.45 -9.27 5.94
CA ILE A 197 5.32 -8.09 6.02
C ILE A 197 6.78 -8.44 5.67
N PRO A 198 7.41 -9.49 6.24
CA PRO A 198 8.77 -9.87 5.87
C PRO A 198 8.93 -10.22 4.38
N ILE A 199 7.89 -10.77 3.75
CA ILE A 199 7.91 -11.15 2.34
C ILE A 199 7.98 -9.88 1.47
N TYR A 200 7.13 -8.90 1.73
CA TYR A 200 7.15 -7.63 0.99
C TYR A 200 8.44 -6.85 1.20
N TRP A 201 8.92 -6.77 2.44
CA TRP A 201 10.21 -6.17 2.73
C TRP A 201 11.37 -6.92 2.07
N GLY A 202 11.30 -8.25 1.99
CA GLY A 202 12.26 -9.07 1.25
C GLY A 202 12.26 -8.77 -0.25
N MET A 203 11.09 -8.66 -0.86
CA MET A 203 10.95 -8.30 -2.28
C MET A 203 11.47 -6.90 -2.59
N LEU A 204 11.12 -5.91 -1.75
CA LEU A 204 11.58 -4.53 -1.90
C LEU A 204 13.10 -4.43 -1.68
N ALA A 205 13.62 -5.03 -0.61
CA ALA A 205 15.04 -5.02 -0.29
C ALA A 205 15.86 -5.75 -1.37
N GLY A 206 15.37 -6.89 -1.86
CA GLY A 206 15.98 -7.63 -2.96
C GLY A 206 16.02 -6.80 -4.25
N SER A 207 14.90 -6.21 -4.65
CA SER A 207 14.81 -5.35 -5.84
C SER A 207 15.74 -4.14 -5.74
N TYR A 208 15.77 -3.48 -4.57
CA TYR A 208 16.67 -2.36 -4.31
C TYR A 208 18.15 -2.79 -4.32
N HIS A 209 18.48 -3.95 -3.75
CA HIS A 209 19.84 -4.49 -3.74
C HIS A 209 20.35 -4.68 -5.18
N TYR A 210 19.57 -5.34 -6.04
CA TYR A 210 19.91 -5.49 -7.45
C TYR A 210 20.00 -4.15 -8.18
N TYR A 211 19.09 -3.22 -7.92
CA TYR A 211 19.16 -1.86 -8.46
C TYR A 211 20.48 -1.18 -8.10
N ALA A 212 20.88 -1.22 -6.83
CA ALA A 212 22.09 -0.57 -6.35
C ALA A 212 23.36 -1.17 -6.97
N LEU A 213 23.44 -2.50 -7.05
CA LEU A 213 24.56 -3.20 -7.70
C LEU A 213 24.66 -2.86 -9.19
N ASN A 214 23.54 -2.95 -9.91
CA ASN A 214 23.49 -2.65 -11.34
C ASN A 214 23.79 -1.17 -11.63
N SER A 215 23.29 -0.26 -10.78
CA SER A 215 23.57 1.18 -10.88
C SER A 215 25.06 1.50 -10.65
N LYS A 216 25.70 0.84 -9.67
CA LYS A 216 27.13 0.98 -9.42
C LYS A 216 27.96 0.48 -10.62
N ASN A 217 27.64 -0.69 -11.14
CA ASN A 217 28.33 -1.25 -12.31
C ASN A 217 28.11 -0.39 -13.55
N TYR A 218 26.88 0.09 -13.79
CA TYR A 218 26.58 1.03 -14.87
C TYR A 218 27.45 2.29 -14.81
N LYS A 219 27.56 2.94 -13.64
CA LYS A 219 28.42 4.13 -13.46
C LYS A 219 29.89 3.81 -13.73
N ARG A 220 30.37 2.66 -13.27
CA ARG A 220 31.75 2.19 -13.49
C ARG A 220 32.05 2.04 -14.98
N PHE A 221 31.22 1.33 -15.74
CA PHE A 221 31.44 1.11 -17.17
C PHE A 221 31.18 2.35 -18.02
N LYS A 222 30.26 3.23 -17.59
CA LYS A 222 30.08 4.56 -18.20
C LYS A 222 31.37 5.39 -18.10
N ARG A 223 32.00 5.43 -16.92
CA ARG A 223 33.26 6.15 -16.72
C ARG A 223 34.38 5.58 -17.60
N ILE A 224 34.56 4.26 -17.59
CA ILE A 224 35.58 3.58 -18.41
C ILE A 224 35.37 3.88 -19.90
N HIS A 225 34.14 3.79 -20.39
CA HIS A 225 33.84 4.08 -21.79
C HIS A 225 34.15 5.55 -22.14
N ASN A 226 33.81 6.50 -21.27
CA ASN A 226 34.13 7.90 -21.48
C ASN A 226 35.64 8.17 -21.51
N GLU A 227 36.41 7.50 -20.64
CA GLU A 227 37.88 7.59 -20.62
C GLU A 227 38.50 6.97 -21.88
N ALA A 228 37.99 5.81 -22.32
CA ALA A 228 38.49 5.09 -23.50
C ALA A 228 38.14 5.73 -24.85
N THR A 229 37.13 6.60 -24.90
CA THR A 229 36.72 7.32 -26.12
C THR A 229 37.32 8.73 -26.20
N ASN A 230 38.00 9.20 -25.16
CA ASN A 230 38.60 10.53 -25.15
C ASN A 230 39.84 10.58 -26.07
N PRO A 231 39.86 11.38 -27.16
CA PRO A 231 40.98 11.43 -28.11
C PRO A 231 42.30 11.92 -27.51
N GLU A 232 42.23 12.72 -26.44
CA GLU A 232 43.39 13.25 -25.71
C GLU A 232 43.78 12.39 -24.50
N GLY A 233 42.96 11.40 -24.14
CA GLY A 233 43.16 10.54 -22.99
C GLY A 233 43.98 9.32 -23.35
N GLY A 234 45.22 9.23 -22.83
CA GLY A 234 46.05 8.02 -22.90
C GLY A 234 45.49 6.87 -22.05
N TYR A 235 44.28 6.39 -22.37
CA TYR A 235 43.62 5.31 -21.64
C TYR A 235 44.35 3.98 -21.89
N ASP A 236 45.12 3.52 -20.89
CA ASP A 236 45.84 2.24 -20.87
C ASP A 236 45.05 1.14 -20.11
N GLY A 237 43.72 1.18 -20.18
CA GLY A 237 42.88 0.22 -19.48
C GLY A 237 42.70 -1.08 -20.27
N ARG A 238 42.75 -2.23 -19.56
CA ARG A 238 42.53 -3.58 -20.12
C ARG A 238 41.18 -3.81 -20.82
N ILE A 239 40.22 -2.90 -20.67
CA ILE A 239 38.87 -3.04 -21.23
C ILE A 239 38.73 -2.08 -22.42
N PRO A 240 38.57 -2.56 -23.66
CA PRO A 240 38.39 -1.71 -24.83
C PRO A 240 37.04 -0.97 -24.81
N ALA A 241 36.96 0.16 -25.52
CA ALA A 241 35.80 1.05 -25.51
C ALA A 241 34.48 0.34 -25.90
N GLU A 242 34.53 -0.57 -26.88
CA GLU A 242 33.39 -1.37 -27.35
C GLU A 242 32.87 -2.33 -26.28
N ARG A 243 33.78 -3.01 -25.56
CA ARG A 243 33.42 -3.91 -24.46
C ARG A 243 32.84 -3.12 -23.29
N ALA A 244 33.40 -1.95 -22.97
CA ALA A 244 32.85 -1.05 -21.97
C ALA A 244 31.44 -0.55 -22.34
N LEU A 245 31.21 -0.26 -23.63
CA LEU A 245 29.91 0.14 -24.17
C LEU A 245 28.86 -0.98 -23.99
N TYR A 246 29.23 -2.22 -24.32
CA TYR A 246 28.37 -3.39 -24.12
C TYR A 246 27.95 -3.55 -22.66
N PHE A 247 28.91 -3.58 -21.72
CA PHE A 247 28.62 -3.73 -20.29
C PHE A 247 27.81 -2.55 -19.74
N ARG A 248 28.11 -1.31 -20.16
CA ARG A 248 27.31 -0.14 -19.82
C ARG A 248 25.84 -0.34 -20.20
N ASN A 249 25.56 -0.78 -21.43
CA ASN A 249 24.20 -1.00 -21.91
C ASN A 249 23.52 -2.18 -21.18
N LEU A 250 24.25 -3.26 -20.90
CA LEU A 250 23.76 -4.41 -20.13
C LEU A 250 23.34 -4.02 -18.71
N TYR A 251 24.21 -3.36 -17.95
CA TYR A 251 23.90 -2.93 -16.58
C TYR A 251 22.85 -1.83 -16.53
N ARG A 252 22.73 -0.99 -17.57
CA ARG A 252 21.59 -0.06 -17.72
C ARG A 252 20.27 -0.83 -17.77
N ARG A 253 20.17 -1.83 -18.64
CA ARG A 253 18.97 -2.67 -18.77
C ARG A 253 18.61 -3.40 -17.48
N TYR A 254 19.60 -4.01 -16.81
CA TYR A 254 19.34 -4.69 -15.54
C TYR A 254 18.92 -3.75 -14.41
N ARG A 255 19.52 -2.55 -14.34
CA ARG A 255 19.04 -1.51 -13.42
C ARG A 255 17.59 -1.16 -13.70
N ASP A 256 17.23 -0.98 -14.97
CA ASP A 256 15.87 -0.62 -15.37
C ASP A 256 14.87 -1.74 -15.03
N TYR A 257 15.23 -3.02 -15.21
CA TYR A 257 14.43 -4.15 -14.70
C TYR A 257 14.32 -4.17 -13.18
N SER A 258 15.39 -3.86 -12.44
CA SER A 258 15.32 -3.74 -10.98
C SER A 258 14.39 -2.61 -10.54
N VAL A 259 14.31 -1.50 -11.29
CA VAL A 259 13.34 -0.42 -11.02
C VAL A 259 11.91 -0.91 -11.24
N VAL A 260 11.66 -1.64 -12.33
CA VAL A 260 10.33 -2.23 -12.60
C VAL A 260 9.95 -3.23 -11.49
N ALA A 261 10.88 -4.07 -11.05
CA ALA A 261 10.65 -5.00 -9.94
C ALA A 261 10.37 -4.27 -8.62
N LEU A 262 11.09 -3.16 -8.34
CA LEU A 262 10.88 -2.35 -7.15
C LEU A 262 9.50 -1.67 -7.16
N VAL A 263 9.12 -1.05 -8.26
CA VAL A 263 7.80 -0.41 -8.41
C VAL A 263 6.68 -1.46 -8.41
N GLY A 264 6.88 -2.58 -9.11
CA GLY A 264 5.93 -3.68 -9.16
C GLY A 264 5.70 -4.32 -7.79
N SER A 265 6.76 -4.59 -7.03
CA SER A 265 6.65 -5.11 -5.66
C SER A 265 5.96 -4.11 -4.72
N TYR A 266 6.25 -2.81 -4.86
CA TYR A 266 5.58 -1.76 -4.12
C TYR A 266 4.08 -1.63 -4.46
N MET A 267 3.71 -1.73 -5.73
CA MET A 267 2.31 -1.69 -6.14
C MET A 267 1.56 -2.96 -5.73
N LEU A 268 2.21 -4.12 -5.86
CA LEU A 268 1.66 -5.42 -5.48
C LEU A 268 1.22 -5.45 -4.01
N GLN A 269 2.05 -4.96 -3.09
CA GLN A 269 1.68 -4.93 -1.67
C GLN A 269 0.50 -4.00 -1.36
N ILE A 270 0.30 -2.93 -2.15
CA ILE A 270 -0.81 -2.00 -1.97
C ILE A 270 -2.10 -2.69 -2.41
N ILE A 271 -2.04 -3.33 -3.59
CA ILE A 271 -3.17 -4.09 -4.14
C ILE A 271 -3.54 -5.24 -3.20
N ASP A 272 -2.56 -6.02 -2.71
CA ASP A 272 -2.83 -7.15 -1.81
C ASP A 272 -3.53 -6.68 -0.52
N ALA A 273 -3.03 -5.63 0.13
CA ALA A 273 -3.67 -5.08 1.32
C ALA A 273 -5.08 -4.57 1.05
N ASN A 274 -5.31 -3.94 -0.11
CA ASN A 274 -6.62 -3.43 -0.50
C ASN A 274 -7.60 -4.56 -0.78
N VAL A 275 -7.22 -5.54 -1.60
CA VAL A 275 -8.04 -6.70 -1.95
C VAL A 275 -8.40 -7.50 -0.71
N PHE A 276 -7.44 -7.76 0.18
CA PHE A 276 -7.73 -8.46 1.44
C PHE A 276 -8.73 -7.67 2.30
N ALA A 277 -8.55 -6.36 2.43
CA ALA A 277 -9.49 -5.52 3.19
C ALA A 277 -10.90 -5.50 2.58
N TYR A 278 -11.03 -5.50 1.24
CA TYR A 278 -12.34 -5.65 0.57
C TYR A 278 -12.95 -7.04 0.80
N MET A 279 -12.11 -8.07 0.85
CA MET A 279 -12.59 -9.44 1.03
C MET A 279 -12.98 -9.79 2.46
N GLN A 280 -12.59 -8.98 3.45
CA GLN A 280 -12.99 -9.19 4.84
C GLN A 280 -14.50 -9.07 5.06
N ASP A 281 -15.20 -8.34 4.19
CA ASP A 281 -16.65 -8.16 4.28
C ASP A 281 -17.42 -9.25 3.51
N PHE A 282 -16.74 -10.14 2.77
CA PHE A 282 -17.38 -11.31 2.15
C PHE A 282 -17.46 -12.45 3.16
N GLU A 283 -18.68 -12.79 3.55
CA GLU A 283 -18.98 -13.99 4.33
C GLU A 283 -18.75 -15.23 3.45
N VAL A 284 -17.68 -15.98 3.70
CA VAL A 284 -17.61 -17.39 3.31
C VAL A 284 -18.11 -18.18 4.51
N GLY A 285 -19.41 -18.43 4.57
CA GLY A 285 -19.96 -19.29 5.59
C GLY A 285 -19.41 -20.71 5.43
N ASP A 286 -18.88 -21.29 6.50
CA ASP A 286 -18.57 -22.73 6.57
C ASP A 286 -19.84 -23.60 6.50
N ASP A 287 -21.02 -22.97 6.45
CA ASP A 287 -22.33 -23.59 6.36
C ASP A 287 -22.71 -23.98 4.92
N LEU A 288 -21.75 -24.50 4.13
CA LEU A 288 -22.06 -25.37 3.00
C LEU A 288 -22.53 -26.73 3.54
N THR A 289 -23.55 -26.72 4.40
CA THR A 289 -24.10 -27.90 5.03
C THR A 289 -25.11 -28.53 4.09
N MET A 290 -24.73 -29.67 3.53
CA MET A 290 -25.61 -30.53 2.75
C MET A 290 -26.68 -31.09 3.69
N LYS A 291 -27.87 -30.48 3.70
CA LYS A 291 -28.98 -30.98 4.52
C LYS A 291 -29.65 -32.15 3.81
N VAL A 292 -29.24 -33.37 4.18
CA VAL A 292 -29.90 -34.62 3.79
C VAL A 292 -31.03 -34.89 4.77
N THR A 293 -32.28 -34.76 4.31
CA THR A 293 -33.45 -35.19 5.09
C THR A 293 -34.16 -36.33 4.38
N PRO A 294 -34.47 -37.45 5.08
CA PRO A 294 -35.34 -38.47 4.52
C PRO A 294 -36.73 -37.86 4.30
N THR A 295 -37.23 -37.96 3.07
CA THR A 295 -38.58 -37.50 2.72
C THR A 295 -39.36 -38.67 2.14
N ILE A 296 -40.63 -38.77 2.51
CA ILE A 296 -41.58 -39.67 1.87
C ILE A 296 -42.08 -38.92 0.64
N ILE A 297 -41.87 -39.49 -0.55
CA ILE A 297 -42.38 -38.93 -1.81
C ILE A 297 -43.76 -39.54 -2.03
N SER A 298 -44.82 -38.75 -1.87
CA SER A 298 -46.18 -39.19 -2.17
C SER A 298 -46.38 -39.32 -3.69
N PRO A 299 -47.10 -40.37 -4.16
CA PRO A 299 -47.26 -40.64 -5.57
C PRO A 299 -48.39 -39.78 -6.14
N ASN A 300 -48.15 -38.48 -6.34
CA ASN A 300 -49.03 -37.67 -7.17
C ASN A 300 -48.28 -37.24 -8.42
N ASN A 301 -48.46 -38.11 -9.41
CA ASN A 301 -48.11 -37.93 -10.79
C ASN A 301 -49.07 -36.90 -11.39
N GLU A 302 -48.64 -35.66 -11.61
CA GLU A 302 -49.36 -34.77 -12.53
C GLU A 302 -48.41 -33.74 -13.16
N TYR A 303 -47.95 -34.13 -14.35
CA TYR A 303 -47.49 -33.31 -15.45
C TYR A 303 -48.05 -31.89 -15.46
N LEU A 304 -47.21 -30.88 -15.21
CA LEU A 304 -47.40 -29.54 -15.79
C LEU A 304 -46.09 -29.01 -16.36
N SER A 305 -46.07 -28.98 -17.69
CA SER A 305 -45.09 -28.32 -18.58
C SER A 305 -45.25 -26.78 -18.48
N PRO A 306 -44.25 -25.99 -18.91
CA PRO A 306 -44.08 -24.60 -18.52
C PRO A 306 -45.02 -23.67 -19.30
N TYR A 307 -45.17 -22.44 -18.81
CA TYR A 307 -45.87 -21.28 -19.37
C TYR A 307 -47.25 -20.96 -18.77
N ASN A 308 -47.33 -19.69 -18.32
CA ASN A 308 -48.49 -18.87 -17.96
C ASN A 308 -49.12 -19.03 -16.57
N GLU A 309 -48.67 -18.14 -15.67
CA GLU A 309 -49.44 -17.02 -15.08
C GLU A 309 -50.99 -17.12 -15.09
N TYR A 310 -51.59 -16.74 -13.95
CA TYR A 310 -53.02 -16.63 -13.62
C TYR A 310 -53.74 -17.91 -13.19
N ALA A 311 -53.55 -18.32 -11.93
CA ALA A 311 -54.55 -19.08 -11.19
C ALA A 311 -54.68 -18.54 -9.76
N VAL A 312 -55.86 -18.01 -9.48
CA VAL A 312 -56.28 -17.37 -8.23
C VAL A 312 -56.25 -18.39 -7.09
N ALA A 313 -55.57 -18.06 -6.00
CA ALA A 313 -55.54 -18.85 -4.77
C ALA A 313 -56.89 -18.76 -4.03
N PRO A 314 -57.47 -19.87 -3.53
CA PRO A 314 -58.40 -19.82 -2.42
C PRO A 314 -57.62 -19.65 -1.12
N SER A 315 -58.14 -18.77 -0.27
CA SER A 315 -57.58 -18.32 1.00
C SER A 315 -57.35 -19.44 2.01
N GLY A 316 -56.11 -19.55 2.48
CA GLY A 316 -55.76 -20.27 3.70
C GLY A 316 -54.45 -21.05 3.55
N HIS A 317 -53.42 -20.57 4.24
CA HIS A 317 -52.07 -21.15 4.42
C HIS A 317 -50.99 -20.62 3.46
N SER A 318 -49.99 -19.97 4.08
CA SER A 318 -48.81 -19.39 3.45
C SER A 318 -47.88 -20.48 2.91
N VAL A 319 -47.66 -20.51 1.60
CA VAL A 319 -46.61 -21.33 0.97
C VAL A 319 -45.40 -20.42 0.66
N PRO A 320 -44.21 -20.67 1.25
CA PRO A 320 -42.99 -19.98 0.83
C PRO A 320 -42.46 -20.58 -0.48
N PRO A 321 -41.92 -19.77 -1.41
CA PRO A 321 -41.47 -20.25 -2.70
C PRO A 321 -40.15 -21.00 -2.54
N ARG A 322 -40.09 -22.26 -2.97
CA ARG A 322 -38.84 -23.02 -3.09
C ARG A 322 -38.74 -23.64 -4.47
N GLY A 323 -37.93 -22.99 -5.32
CA GLY A 323 -37.39 -23.60 -6.53
C GLY A 323 -36.53 -24.80 -6.15
N GLY A 324 -36.90 -25.97 -6.66
CA GLY A 324 -36.11 -27.18 -6.58
C GLY A 324 -36.34 -28.00 -7.84
N PHE A 325 -35.27 -28.27 -8.58
CA PHE A 325 -35.26 -29.22 -9.68
C PHE A 325 -35.35 -30.65 -9.13
N GLY A 326 -36.22 -31.48 -9.70
CA GLY A 326 -36.30 -32.91 -9.41
C GLY A 326 -36.50 -33.70 -10.71
N MET A 327 -35.61 -34.66 -10.97
CA MET A 327 -35.59 -35.56 -12.12
C MET A 327 -35.72 -37.00 -11.62
N GLY A 328 -36.52 -37.83 -12.29
CA GLY A 328 -36.51 -39.30 -12.17
C GLY A 328 -37.61 -39.93 -11.31
N ALA A 329 -38.41 -40.78 -11.95
CA ALA A 329 -39.49 -41.57 -11.36
C ALA A 329 -38.94 -42.73 -10.48
N PHE A 330 -39.51 -42.92 -9.30
CA PHE A 330 -39.29 -44.09 -8.44
C PHE A 330 -40.65 -44.63 -7.97
N GLY A 331 -40.78 -45.97 -7.89
CA GLY A 331 -42.03 -46.70 -7.64
C GLY A 331 -42.60 -46.61 -6.22
N ASP A 332 -43.80 -47.18 -6.06
CA ASP A 332 -44.68 -47.07 -4.89
C ASP A 332 -43.94 -47.34 -3.57
N ASN A 333 -43.75 -46.26 -2.79
CA ASN A 333 -43.03 -46.16 -1.51
C ASN A 333 -41.50 -45.96 -1.59
N ALA A 334 -41.02 -45.14 -2.52
CA ALA A 334 -39.63 -44.72 -2.53
C ALA A 334 -39.27 -43.79 -1.36
N ILE A 335 -38.26 -44.18 -0.57
CA ILE A 335 -37.59 -43.32 0.41
C ILE A 335 -36.61 -42.43 -0.36
N GLY A 336 -36.90 -41.13 -0.44
CA GLY A 336 -36.08 -40.16 -1.15
C GLY A 336 -35.11 -39.44 -0.22
N ILE A 337 -33.91 -39.14 -0.71
CA ILE A 337 -33.00 -38.19 -0.09
C ILE A 337 -33.20 -36.85 -0.79
N LYS A 338 -33.75 -35.87 -0.05
CA LYS A 338 -33.77 -34.48 -0.53
C LYS A 338 -32.43 -33.84 -0.20
N ILE A 339 -31.70 -33.42 -1.24
CA ILE A 339 -30.45 -32.68 -1.11
C ILE A 339 -30.75 -31.22 -1.40
N GLY A 340 -30.66 -30.36 -0.37
CA GLY A 340 -30.76 -28.92 -0.52
C GLY A 340 -29.40 -28.28 -0.23
N LEU A 341 -28.90 -27.50 -1.18
CA LEU A 341 -27.76 -26.61 -0.96
C LEU A 341 -28.30 -25.25 -0.52
N ARG A 342 -27.81 -24.72 0.60
CA ARG A 342 -27.93 -23.30 0.95
C ARG A 342 -26.61 -22.64 0.56
N PHE A 343 -26.70 -21.48 -0.09
CA PHE A 343 -25.58 -20.60 -0.39
C PHE A 343 -25.71 -19.36 0.47
#